data_AF-A0A939TKT5-F1
#
_entry.id   AF-A0A939TKT5-F1
#
_cell.length_a   1.000
_cell.length_b   1.000
_cell.length_c   1.000
_cell.angle_alpha   90.00
_cell.angle_beta   90.00
_cell.angle_gamma   90.00
#
_symmetry.space_group_name_H-M   'P 1'
#
loop_
_entity.id
_entity.type
_entity.pdbx_description
1 polymer ?
#
loop_
_entity_poly.entity_id
_entity_poly.type
_entity_poly.pdbx_seq_one_letter_code
_entity_poly.pdbx_strand_id
1 'polypeptide(L)' 'MFGNIGAAELIIILVLALIIFGPGKLPEVGKAIGRSIREFKRAQSGLEDDENGTGGAKSPSEDKSGAGKSGE' A
#
# COMPACT_ATOMS: atom_id res chain seq x y z
N MET A 1 -25.49 8.63 22.69
CA MET A 1 -25.88 7.21 22.65
C MET A 1 -25.12 6.38 21.59
N PHE A 2 -24.18 6.94 20.80
CA PHE A 2 -23.42 6.21 19.76
C PHE A 2 -21.92 6.01 20.07
N GLY A 3 -21.45 6.36 21.28
CA GLY A 3 -20.03 6.29 21.64
C GLY A 3 -19.51 4.90 22.02
N ASN A 4 -20.35 3.88 21.96
CA ASN A 4 -20.05 2.53 22.46
C ASN A 4 -19.95 1.49 21.36
N ILE A 5 -19.80 1.86 20.09
CA ILE A 5 -19.47 0.87 19.05
C ILE A 5 -18.07 0.35 19.40
N GLY A 6 -18.06 -0.74 20.17
CA GLY A 6 -16.85 -1.38 20.61
C GLY A 6 -16.19 -2.12 19.46
N ALA A 7 -14.94 -2.53 19.68
CA ALA A 7 -14.24 -3.41 18.73
C ALA A 7 -15.06 -4.66 18.39
N ALA A 8 -15.87 -5.17 19.33
CA ALA A 8 -16.75 -6.32 19.12
C ALA A 8 -17.86 -6.06 18.07
N GLU A 9 -18.56 -4.93 18.14
CA GLU A 9 -19.60 -4.58 17.15
C GLU A 9 -19.00 -4.33 15.77
N LEU A 10 -17.83 -3.68 15.69
CA LEU A 10 -17.11 -3.54 14.42
C LEU A 10 -16.72 -4.89 13.82
N ILE A 11 -16.29 -5.86 14.64
CA ILE A 11 -15.96 -7.21 14.17
C ILE A 11 -17.22 -7.90 13.62
N ILE A 12 -18.38 -7.79 14.27
CA ILE A 12 -19.63 -8.39 13.79
C ILE A 12 -20.01 -7.81 12.42
N ILE A 13 -19.96 -6.49 12.28
CA ILE A 13 -20.25 -5.81 11.01
C ILE A 13 -19.25 -6.25 9.92
N LEU A 14 -17.97 -6.34 10.28
CA LEU A 14 -16.93 -6.79 9.35
C LEU A 14 -17.17 -8.23 8.90
N VAL A 15 -17.57 -9.14 9.79
CA VAL A 15 -17.92 -10.53 9.42
C VAL A 15 -19.11 -10.56 8.46
N LEU A 16 -20.17 -9.77 8.70
CA LEU A 16 -21.31 -9.68 7.78
C LEU A 16 -20.89 -9.14 6.41
N ALA A 17 -20.07 -8.08 6.39
CA ALA A 17 -19.51 -7.54 5.15
C ALA A 17 -18.64 -8.58 4.42
N LEU A 18 -17.87 -9.39 5.16
CA LEU A 18 -17.05 -10.47 4.61
C LEU A 18 -17.88 -11.61 4.04
N ILE A 19 -19.08 -11.89 4.55
CA ILE A 19 -19.97 -12.90 3.96
C ILE A 19 -20.49 -12.40 2.61
N ILE A 20 -20.84 -11.11 2.51
CA ILE A 20 -21.36 -10.51 1.28
C ILE A 20 -20.25 -10.33 0.22
N PHE A 21 -19.12 -9.74 0.61
CA PHE A 21 -18.04 -9.39 -0.30
C PHE A 21 -16.96 -10.48 -0.43
N GLY A 22 -16.83 -11.36 0.56
CA GLY A 22 -15.78 -12.37 0.63
C GLY A 22 -14.47 -11.86 1.25
N PRO A 23 -13.72 -12.69 2.03
CA PRO A 23 -12.45 -12.30 2.64
C PRO A 23 -11.32 -12.03 1.64
N GLY A 24 -11.42 -12.56 0.42
CA GLY A 24 -10.45 -12.30 -0.65
C GLY A 24 -10.54 -10.88 -1.23
N LYS A 25 -11.67 -10.18 -1.09
CA LYS A 25 -11.86 -8.83 -1.65
C LYS A 25 -11.25 -7.73 -0.80
N LEU A 26 -11.18 -7.89 0.52
CA LEU A 26 -10.51 -6.93 1.41
C LEU A 26 -9.02 -6.69 1.06
N PRO A 27 -8.17 -7.72 0.89
CA PRO A 27 -6.76 -7.50 0.54
C PRO A 27 -6.59 -6.94 -0.88
N GLU A 28 -7.49 -7.27 -1.81
CA GLU A 28 -7.48 -6.71 -3.17
C GLU A 28 -7.75 -5.20 -3.15
N VAL A 29 -8.83 -4.78 -2.46
CA VAL A 29 -9.19 -3.37 -2.25
C VAL A 29 -8.11 -2.63 -1.45
N GLY A 30 -7.59 -3.23 -0.39
CA GLY A 30 -6.50 -2.65 0.41
C GLY A 30 -5.22 -2.44 -0.39
N LYS A 31 -4.86 -3.37 -1.29
CA LYS A 31 -3.71 -3.19 -2.20
C LYS A 31 -3.94 -2.05 -3.20
N ALA A 32 -5.15 -1.92 -3.75
CA ALA A 32 -5.50 -0.83 -4.65
C ALA A 32 -5.42 0.52 -3.95
N ILE A 33 -6.11 0.67 -2.81
CA ILE A 33 -6.10 1.87 -1.99
C ILE A 33 -4.68 2.20 -1.50
N GLY A 34 -3.92 1.19 -1.07
CA GLY A 34 -2.56 1.38 -0.59
C GLY A 34 -1.60 1.91 -1.66
N ARG A 35 -1.75 1.47 -2.92
CA ARG A 35 -1.01 2.04 -4.05
C ARG A 35 -1.41 3.50 -4.29
N SER A 36 -2.71 3.79 -4.33
CA SER A 36 -3.21 5.16 -4.51
C SER A 36 -2.74 6.10 -3.40
N ILE A 37 -2.78 5.68 -2.13
CA ILE A 37 -2.27 6.47 -1.00
C ILE A 37 -0.76 6.68 -1.12
N ARG A 38 0.00 5.65 -1.55
CA ARG A 38 1.46 5.76 -1.70
C ARG A 38 1.84 6.72 -2.83
N GLU A 39 1.12 6.69 -3.94
CA GLU A 39 1.30 7.62 -5.06
C GLU A 39 0.87 9.04 -4.67
N PHE A 40 -0.28 9.19 -4.00
CA PHE A 40 -0.75 10.47 -3.46
C PHE A 40 0.28 11.09 -2.52
N LYS A 41 0.82 10.29 -1.58
CA LYS A 41 1.86 10.74 -0.66
C LYS A 41 3.15 11.14 -1.38
N ARG A 42 3.54 10.41 -2.44
CA ARG A 42 4.72 10.76 -3.27
C ARG A 42 4.53 12.06 -4.03
N ALA A 43 3.35 12.28 -4.60
CA ALA A 43 3.02 13.52 -5.29
C ALA A 43 3.02 14.71 -4.30
N GLN A 44 2.43 14.53 -3.12
CA GLN A 44 2.46 15.55 -2.06
C GLN A 44 3.89 15.85 -1.60
N SER A 45 4.68 14.81 -1.30
CA SER A 45 6.07 15.01 -0.89
C SER A 45 6.95 15.61 -1.98
N GLY A 46 6.67 15.33 -3.27
CA GLY A 46 7.38 15.95 -4.38
C GLY A 46 7.09 17.44 -4.50
N LEU A 47 5.85 17.86 -4.24
CA LEU A 47 5.46 19.27 -4.18
C LEU A 47 6.11 19.99 -2.99
N GLU A 48 6.31 19.29 -1.87
CA GLU A 48 7.03 19.80 -0.69
C GLU A 48 8.56 19.86 -0.92
N ASP A 49 9.11 18.97 -1.75
CA ASP A 49 10.54 18.86 -2.08
C ASP A 49 10.96 19.76 -3.26
N ASP A 50 10.03 20.22 -4.10
CA ASP A 50 10.29 21.23 -5.16
C ASP A 50 10.64 22.62 -4.57
N GLU A 51 10.44 22.86 -3.27
CA GLU A 51 10.98 24.02 -2.54
C GLU A 51 12.37 23.77 -1.92
N ASN A 52 12.88 22.52 -1.92
CA ASN A 52 14.22 22.19 -1.44
C ASN A 52 14.77 20.92 -2.14
N GLY A 53 15.07 21.04 -3.43
CA GLY A 53 15.36 19.87 -4.26
C GLY A 53 16.39 18.91 -3.67
N THR A 54 15.99 17.65 -3.42
CA THR A 54 16.69 16.41 -3.80
C THR A 54 15.92 15.19 -3.24
N GLY A 55 15.30 14.43 -4.14
CA GLY A 55 15.39 12.97 -4.11
C GLY A 55 14.11 12.17 -3.83
N GLY A 56 13.56 11.54 -4.87
CA GLY A 56 12.43 10.61 -4.76
C GLY A 56 12.56 9.30 -5.56
N ALA A 57 13.71 8.98 -6.14
CA ALA A 57 13.92 7.71 -6.86
C ALA A 57 14.59 6.66 -5.95
N LYS A 58 13.81 5.98 -5.12
CA LYS A 58 14.22 4.66 -4.58
C LYS A 58 13.23 3.61 -5.06
N SER A 59 13.52 3.09 -6.26
CA SER A 59 13.13 1.76 -6.69
C SER A 59 14.21 0.79 -6.19
N PRO A 60 13.93 -0.12 -5.25
CA PRO A 60 14.88 -1.16 -4.88
C PRO A 60 14.98 -2.15 -6.04
N SER A 61 16.08 -2.05 -6.77
CA SER A 61 16.86 -3.17 -7.30
C SER A 61 16.28 -4.57 -7.06
N GLU A 62 15.63 -5.12 -8.10
CA GLU A 62 15.62 -6.55 -8.40
C GLU A 62 16.46 -6.77 -9.66
N ASP A 63 17.78 -6.87 -9.47
CA ASP A 63 18.61 -7.69 -10.35
C ASP A 63 19.59 -8.45 -9.44
N LYS A 64 19.19 -9.66 -9.08
CA LYS A 64 20.09 -10.64 -8.49
C LYS A 64 20.25 -11.78 -9.48
N SER A 65 21.52 -12.03 -9.78
CA SER A 65 22.11 -13.35 -9.99
C SER A 65 22.08 -13.90 -11.42
N GLY A 66 23.23 -13.80 -12.08
CA GLY A 66 23.54 -14.49 -13.33
C GLY A 66 25.00 -14.30 -13.76
N ALA A 67 25.92 -14.67 -12.86
CA ALA A 67 27.35 -14.68 -13.12
C ALA A 67 27.74 -15.61 -14.28
N GLY A 68 28.74 -15.19 -15.07
CA GLY A 68 29.67 -16.10 -15.74
C GLY A 68 29.58 -16.19 -17.26
N LYS A 69 30.41 -15.40 -17.94
CA LYS A 69 31.60 -15.92 -18.66
C LYS A 69 32.38 -14.78 -19.32
N SER A 70 33.51 -14.44 -18.69
CA SER A 70 34.76 -14.16 -19.41
C SER A 70 34.98 -15.28 -20.43
N GLY A 71 35.25 -14.97 -21.69
CA GLY A 71 36.60 -14.68 -22.12
C GLY A 71 37.22 -15.96 -22.70
N GLU A 72 36.98 -16.16 -23.99
CA GLU A 72 37.81 -16.75 -25.06
C GLU A 72 36.93 -17.09 -26.27
#